data_AF-A0A2N5UPA7-F1
#
_entry.id   AF-A0A2N5UPA7-F1
#
_cell.length_a   1.000
_cell.length_b   1.000
_cell.length_c   1.000
_cell.angle_alpha   90.00
_cell.angle_beta   90.00
_cell.angle_gamma   90.00
#
_symmetry.space_group_name_H-M   'P 1'
#
loop_
_entity.id
_entity.type
_entity.pdbx_description
1 polymer ?
#
loop_
_entity_poly.entity_id
_entity_poly.type
_entity_poly.pdbx_seq_one_letter_code
_entity_poly.pdbx_strand_id
1 'polypeptide(L)' 'MQMTVVYILAILGTLSITIPVTQAVNCNNIVPACNGGSISGKTSCPCRGQTGPCDLWTCPGNNAKAMACGQLETGCAFLD' A
#
# COMPACT_ATOMS: atom_id res chain seq x y z
N MET A 1 43.42 8.92 -39.26
CA MET A 1 42.03 8.77 -39.73
C MET A 1 41.31 7.89 -38.72
N GLN A 2 40.19 8.38 -38.15
CA GLN A 2 39.07 7.59 -37.60
C GLN A 2 39.32 6.70 -36.35
N MET A 3 38.45 6.55 -35.36
CA MET A 3 37.08 7.03 -35.11
C MET A 3 36.86 7.18 -33.59
N THR A 4 36.19 8.27 -33.21
CA THR A 4 35.56 8.45 -31.89
C THR A 4 34.39 7.48 -31.75
N VAL A 5 34.49 6.55 -30.80
CA VAL A 5 33.39 5.64 -30.46
C VAL A 5 32.65 6.20 -29.24
N VAL A 6 31.50 6.82 -29.51
CA VAL A 6 30.51 7.23 -28.51
C VAL A 6 29.49 6.08 -28.40
N TYR A 7 29.57 5.27 -27.35
CA TYR A 7 28.51 4.32 -27.04
C TYR A 7 27.57 4.93 -25.99
N ILE A 8 26.39 5.27 -26.50
CA ILE A 8 25.28 5.87 -25.77
C ILE A 8 24.69 4.81 -24.83
N LEU A 9 24.76 5.05 -23.53
CA LEU A 9 24.08 4.24 -22.50
C LEU A 9 22.56 4.55 -22.57
N ALA A 10 21.80 3.68 -23.23
CA ALA A 10 20.35 3.72 -23.19
C ALA A 10 19.87 3.21 -21.82
N ILE A 11 19.51 4.14 -20.94
CA ILE A 11 18.92 3.84 -19.63
C ILE A 11 17.42 3.60 -19.86
N LEU A 12 16.98 2.34 -19.82
CA LEU A 12 15.57 1.96 -19.81
C LEU A 12 14.98 2.31 -18.43
N GLY A 13 14.45 3.52 -18.30
CA GLY A 13 13.64 3.92 -17.16
C GLY A 13 12.27 3.26 -17.25
N THR A 14 12.04 2.21 -16.47
CA THR A 14 10.71 1.61 -16.29
C THR A 14 9.88 2.53 -15.40
N LEU A 15 8.88 3.20 -15.98
CA LEU A 15 7.84 3.88 -15.20
C LEU A 15 6.93 2.83 -14.57
N SER A 16 7.11 2.56 -13.27
CA SER A 16 6.12 1.83 -12.48
C SER A 16 4.96 2.78 -12.18
N ILE A 17 3.89 2.69 -12.96
CA ILE A 17 2.63 3.37 -12.68
C ILE A 17 1.96 2.60 -11.55
N THR A 18 2.08 3.08 -10.31
CA THR A 18 1.26 2.57 -9.20
C THR A 18 -0.16 3.08 -9.41
N ILE A 19 -1.02 2.25 -10.01
CA ILE A 19 -2.45 2.55 -10.12
C ILE A 19 -3.03 2.38 -8.70
N PRO A 20 -3.56 3.42 -8.05
CA PRO A 20 -4.25 3.23 -6.79
C PRO A 20 -5.50 2.43 -7.10
N VAL A 21 -5.52 1.16 -6.69
CA VAL A 21 -6.73 0.35 -6.64
C VAL A 21 -7.66 1.07 -5.68
N THR A 22 -8.67 1.75 -6.19
CA THR A 22 -9.72 2.38 -5.39
C THR A 22 -10.64 1.29 -4.87
N GLN A 23 -10.15 0.50 -3.91
CA GLN A 23 -11.03 -0.17 -2.97
C GLN A 23 -11.80 0.92 -2.23
N ALA A 24 -13.11 0.73 -2.06
CA ALA A 24 -13.90 1.65 -1.26
C ALA A 24 -13.40 1.52 0.18
N VAL A 25 -12.69 2.53 0.68
CA VAL A 25 -12.14 2.52 2.03
C VAL A 25 -12.91 3.51 2.87
N ASN A 26 -13.38 3.07 4.03
CA ASN A 26 -14.05 3.96 4.98
C ASN A 26 -13.02 4.70 5.85
N CYS A 27 -12.43 5.76 5.31
CA CYS A 27 -11.46 6.60 6.02
C CYS A 27 -12.06 7.48 7.13
N ASN A 28 -13.38 7.58 7.22
CA ASN A 28 -14.05 8.33 8.29
C ASN A 28 -14.15 7.54 9.59
N ASN A 29 -13.83 6.25 9.56
CA ASN A 29 -13.88 5.36 10.71
C ASN A 29 -12.53 4.64 10.88
N ILE A 30 -11.56 5.38 11.42
CA ILE A 30 -10.25 4.83 11.79
C ILE A 30 -10.41 4.12 13.14
N VAL A 31 -10.14 2.82 13.16
CA VAL A 31 -10.28 1.96 14.34
C VAL A 31 -8.96 1.21 14.62
N PRO A 32 -8.74 0.68 15.82
CA PRO A 32 -7.65 -0.25 16.06
C PRO A 32 -7.81 -1.54 15.23
N ALA A 33 -6.71 -2.29 15.08
CA ALA A 33 -6.72 -3.57 14.38
C ALA A 33 -7.74 -4.54 15.01
N CYS A 34 -8.40 -5.33 14.17
CA CYS A 34 -9.35 -6.33 14.63
C CYS A 34 -8.68 -7.41 15.49
N ASN A 35 -9.36 -7.79 16.56
CA ASN A 35 -8.87 -8.80 17.51
C ASN A 35 -8.81 -10.18 16.85
N GLY A 36 -7.67 -10.87 16.99
CA GLY A 36 -7.41 -12.19 16.40
C GLY A 36 -7.12 -12.18 14.90
N GLY A 37 -7.00 -11.00 14.27
CA GLY A 37 -6.55 -10.90 12.88
C GLY A 37 -5.03 -11.03 12.74
N SER A 38 -4.57 -11.18 11.50
CA SER A 38 -3.15 -11.30 11.17
C SER A 38 -2.76 -10.42 9.99
N ILE A 39 -1.49 -9.97 10.01
CA ILE A 39 -0.89 -9.28 8.87
C ILE A 39 -0.76 -10.28 7.72
N SER A 40 -1.42 -9.98 6.61
CA SER A 40 -1.39 -10.77 5.37
C SER A 40 -0.50 -10.15 4.30
N GLY A 41 -0.02 -8.92 4.51
CA GLY A 41 0.88 -8.25 3.59
C GLY A 41 1.09 -6.78 3.95
N LYS A 42 1.65 -6.02 3.01
CA LYS A 42 1.77 -4.56 3.09
C LYS A 42 1.10 -3.93 1.87
N THR A 43 0.52 -2.75 2.07
CA THR A 43 -0.18 -1.98 1.04
C THR A 43 0.11 -0.48 1.20
N SER A 44 -0.21 0.30 0.18
CA SER A 44 -0.22 1.75 0.29
C SER A 44 -1.39 2.18 1.18
N CYS A 45 -1.16 3.17 2.04
CA CYS A 45 -2.20 3.66 2.93
C CYS A 45 -3.32 4.35 2.13
N PRO A 46 -4.58 3.86 2.23
CA PRO A 46 -5.69 4.43 1.48
C PRO A 46 -6.18 5.76 2.06
N CYS A 47 -5.95 6.00 3.35
CA CYS A 47 -6.52 7.14 4.07
C CYS A 47 -5.49 8.24 4.34
N ARG A 48 -5.91 9.50 4.17
CA ARG A 48 -5.13 10.67 4.57
C ARG A 48 -4.98 10.68 6.09
N GLY A 49 -3.73 10.73 6.57
CA GLY A 49 -3.38 10.70 8.00
C GLY A 49 -2.68 9.40 8.43
N GLN A 50 -2.81 8.32 7.65
CA GLN A 50 -2.00 7.13 7.85
C GLN A 50 -0.57 7.37 7.36
N THR A 51 0.41 6.92 8.14
CA THR A 51 1.83 7.15 7.86
C THR A 51 2.56 5.83 7.57
N GLY A 52 3.49 5.87 6.63
CA GLY A 52 4.35 4.74 6.27
C GLY A 52 3.67 3.71 5.33
N PRO A 53 4.31 2.55 5.11
CA PRO A 53 3.66 1.43 4.44
C PRO A 53 2.59 0.84 5.38
N CYS A 54 1.33 0.80 4.91
CA CYS A 54 0.25 0.25 5.70
C CYS A 54 0.34 -1.28 5.73
N ASP A 55 0.12 -1.88 6.90
CA ASP A 55 -0.03 -3.32 7.03
C ASP A 55 -1.43 -3.74 6.60
N LEU A 56 -1.49 -4.73 5.71
CA LEU A 56 -2.74 -5.34 5.30
C LEU A 56 -3.11 -6.39 6.33
N TRP A 57 -4.17 -6.15 7.10
CA TRP A 57 -4.67 -7.01 8.16
C TRP A 57 -5.86 -7.82 7.66
N THR A 58 -5.90 -9.12 7.94
CA THR A 58 -7.05 -9.97 7.67
C THR A 58 -7.75 -10.29 8.98
N CYS A 59 -9.05 -9.97 9.07
CA CYS A 59 -9.84 -10.20 10.27
C CYS A 59 -10.53 -11.57 10.25
N PRO A 60 -10.60 -12.28 11.39
CA PRO A 60 -11.30 -13.55 11.50
C PRO A 60 -12.82 -13.34 11.49
N GLY A 61 -13.54 -14.19 10.76
CA GLY A 61 -15.01 -14.20 10.69
C GLY A 61 -15.56 -14.48 9.28
N ASN A 62 -16.86 -14.81 9.18
CA ASN A 62 -17.53 -15.10 7.90
C ASN A 62 -17.58 -13.91 6.92
N ASN A 63 -17.34 -12.70 7.41
CA ASN A 63 -17.16 -11.49 6.60
C ASN A 63 -15.71 -11.00 6.79
N ALA A 64 -14.73 -11.79 6.33
CA ALA A 64 -13.31 -11.46 6.42
C ALA A 64 -13.01 -10.16 5.65
N LYS A 65 -13.24 -9.02 6.32
CA LYS A 65 -12.85 -7.70 5.83
C LYS A 65 -11.36 -7.54 6.04
N ALA A 66 -10.67 -7.07 5.01
CA ALA A 66 -9.29 -6.65 5.15
C ALA A 66 -9.25 -5.24 5.75
N MET A 67 -8.20 -4.92 6.48
CA MET A 67 -7.94 -3.57 6.98
C MET A 67 -6.57 -3.11 6.53
N ALA A 68 -6.43 -1.83 6.22
CA ALA A 68 -5.13 -1.19 6.04
C ALA A 68 -4.79 -0.42 7.33
N CYS A 69 -3.78 -0.89 8.06
CA CYS A 69 -3.30 -0.29 9.30
C CYS A 69 -2.06 0.57 9.04
N GLY A 70 -2.16 1.86 9.33
CA GLY A 70 -1.03 2.77 9.25
C GLY A 70 -0.02 2.55 10.38
N GLN A 71 1.25 2.86 10.10
CA GLN A 71 2.31 2.81 11.11
C GLN A 71 2.14 3.97 12.11
N LEU A 72 2.96 3.98 13.16
CA LEU A 72 2.99 5.04 14.18
C LEU A 72 1.62 5.27 14.83
N GLU A 73 0.85 4.20 15.03
CA GLU A 73 -0.46 4.24 15.69
C GLU A 73 -1.48 5.17 15.00
N THR A 74 -1.29 5.42 13.70
CA THR A 74 -2.23 6.22 12.88
C THR A 74 -3.56 5.51 12.61
N GLY A 75 -3.70 4.26 13.06
CA GLY A 75 -4.93 3.47 13.06
C GLY A 75 -5.22 2.73 11.75
N CYS A 76 -6.30 1.94 11.74
CA CYS A 76 -6.68 1.05 10.65
C CYS A 76 -8.00 1.46 9.98
N ALA A 77 -8.07 1.28 8.67
CA ALA A 77 -9.26 1.51 7.87
C ALA A 77 -9.72 0.20 7.22
N PHE A 78 -11.02 -0.09 7.26
CA PHE A 78 -11.58 -1.24 6.57
C PHE A 78 -11.53 -1.04 5.05
N LEU A 79 -11.03 -2.06 4.36
CA LEU A 79 -11.06 -2.20 2.91
C LEU A 79 -12.35 -2.99 2.61
N ASP A 80 -13.37 -2.29 2.09
CA ASP A 80 -14.69 -2.87 1.81
C ASP A 80 -14.72 -3.68 0.51
#